data_AF-A0A8H8WSR7-F1
#
_entry.id   AF-A0A8H8WSR7-F1
#
_cell.length_a   1.000
_cell.length_b   1.000
_cell.length_c   1.000
_cell.angle_alpha   90.00
_cell.angle_beta   90.00
_cell.angle_gamma   90.00
#
_symmetry.space_group_name_H-M   'P 1'
#
loop_
_entity.id
_entity.type
_entity.pdbx_description
1 polymer ?
#
loop_
_entity_poly.entity_id
_entity_poly.type
_entity_poly.pdbx_seq_one_letter_code
_entity_poly.pdbx_strand_id
1 'polypeptide(L)'
;MARALRETDVVSRLRAACKEAGGQARWASAAGVTPQYVSDVLLGRRAPGDAVLRPLGLERDVRYVARRPVEVAIYDEHGVTLLTAEML
;
A
#
# COMPACT_ATOMS: atom_id res chain seq x y z
N MET A 1 11.05 -3.19 -15.20
CA MET A 1 10.06 -3.19 -14.11
C MET A 1 10.04 -1.79 -13.51
N ALA A 2 8.89 -1.11 -13.51
CA ALA A 2 8.77 0.18 -12.80
C ALA A 2 8.99 -0.03 -11.30
N ARG A 3 9.56 0.97 -10.61
CA ARG A 3 9.75 0.92 -9.16
C ARG A 3 8.39 0.77 -8.46
N ALA A 4 8.29 -0.21 -7.56
CA ALA A 4 7.12 -0.37 -6.71
C ALA A 4 6.91 0.86 -5.83
N LEU A 5 5.67 1.36 -5.79
CA LEU A 5 5.26 2.46 -4.93
C LEU A 5 4.65 1.92 -3.64
N ARG A 6 4.91 2.61 -2.53
CA ARG A 6 4.21 2.38 -1.26
C ARG A 6 2.87 3.11 -1.29
N GLU A 7 1.95 2.71 -0.42
CA GLU A 7 0.66 3.38 -0.28
C GLU A 7 0.80 4.88 0.04
N THR A 8 1.81 5.26 0.83
CA THR A 8 2.16 6.66 1.12
C THR A 8 2.52 7.46 -0.14
N ASP A 9 3.18 6.83 -1.12
CA ASP A 9 3.51 7.47 -2.39
C ASP A 9 2.24 7.72 -3.21
N VAL A 10 1.31 6.75 -3.21
CA VAL A 10 0.00 6.88 -3.86
C VAL A 10 -0.81 8.01 -3.24
N VAL A 11 -0.89 8.07 -1.91
CA VAL A 11 -1.59 9.13 -1.18
C VAL A 11 -0.98 10.50 -1.48
N SER A 12 0.35 10.59 -1.57
CA SER A 12 1.05 11.84 -1.90
C SER A 12 0.71 12.33 -3.31
N ARG A 13 0.67 11.42 -4.29
CA ARG A 13 0.21 11.72 -5.66
C ARG A 13 -1.26 12.13 -5.70
N LEU A 14 -2.12 11.45 -4.95
CA LEU A 14 -3.53 11.81 -4.85
C LEU A 14 -3.73 13.22 -4.26
N ARG A 15 -2.97 13.60 -3.21
CA ARG A 15 -3.00 14.96 -2.65
C ARG A 15 -2.59 16.01 -3.67
N ALA A 16 -1.52 15.76 -4.42
CA ALA A 16 -1.06 16.66 -5.48
C ALA A 16 -2.14 16.79 -6.57
N ALA A 17 -2.68 15.68 -7.07
CA ALA A 17 -3.73 15.69 -8.08
C ALA A 17 -5.00 16.41 -7.61
N CYS A 18 -5.38 16.24 -6.34
CA CYS A 18 -6.49 17.00 -5.75
C CYS A 18 -6.20 18.51 -5.72
N LYS A 19 -4.96 18.91 -5.38
CA LYS A 19 -4.56 20.33 -5.40
C LYS A 19 -4.66 20.93 -6.80
N GLU A 20 -4.13 20.23 -7.81
CA GLU A 20 -4.17 20.68 -9.21
C GLU A 20 -5.59 20.76 -9.76
N ALA A 21 -6.48 19.86 -9.35
CA ALA A 21 -7.89 19.88 -9.73
C ALA A 21 -8.72 20.97 -9.00
N GLY A 22 -8.12 21.71 -8.04
CA GLY A 22 -8.83 22.71 -7.24
C GLY A 22 -9.62 22.11 -6.07
N GLY A 23 -9.28 20.92 -5.61
CA GLY A 23 -9.81 20.27 -4.42
C GLY A 23 -10.21 18.81 -4.62
N GLN A 24 -10.41 18.10 -3.50
CA GLN A 24 -10.79 16.68 -3.49
C GLN A 24 -12.11 16.43 -4.23
N ALA A 25 -13.13 17.27 -4.03
CA ALA A 25 -14.43 17.10 -4.66
C ALA A 25 -14.39 17.24 -6.20
N ARG A 26 -13.60 18.20 -6.70
CA ARG A 26 -13.42 18.40 -8.15
C ARG A 26 -12.66 17.24 -8.77
N TRP A 27 -11.59 16.80 -8.13
CA TRP A 27 -10.85 15.62 -8.57
C TRP A 27 -11.73 14.37 -8.57
N ALA A 28 -12.50 14.15 -7.49
CA ALA A 28 -13.40 13.01 -7.35
C ALA A 28 -14.45 12.98 -8.47
N SER A 29 -15.06 14.13 -8.77
CA SER A 29 -16.04 14.25 -9.86
C SER A 29 -15.42 13.93 -11.22
N ALA A 30 -14.20 14.39 -11.51
CA ALA A 30 -13.49 14.09 -12.76
C ALA A 30 -13.11 12.61 -12.87
N ALA A 31 -12.77 11.97 -11.74
CA ALA A 31 -12.42 10.56 -11.66
C ALA A 31 -13.65 9.61 -11.55
N GLY A 32 -14.87 10.15 -11.47
CA GLY A 32 -16.10 9.34 -11.36
C GLY A 32 -16.27 8.64 -10.01
N VAL A 33 -15.72 9.20 -8.93
CA VAL A 33 -15.80 8.66 -7.56
C VAL A 33 -16.41 9.66 -6.59
N THR A 34 -16.82 9.18 -5.41
CA THR A 34 -17.34 10.08 -4.37
C THR A 34 -16.21 10.84 -3.66
N PRO A 35 -16.43 12.10 -3.25
CA PRO A 35 -15.45 12.84 -2.44
C PRO A 35 -15.11 12.13 -1.12
N GLN A 36 -16.06 11.40 -0.54
CA GLN A 36 -15.84 10.62 0.67
C GLN A 36 -14.88 9.47 0.43
N TYR A 37 -14.96 8.78 -0.71
CA TYR A 37 -13.99 7.73 -1.03
C TYR A 37 -12.56 8.31 -1.14
N VAL A 38 -12.41 9.47 -1.78
CA VAL A 38 -11.12 10.18 -1.85
C VAL A 38 -10.61 10.54 -0.46
N SER A 39 -11.48 11.06 0.40
CA SER A 39 -11.13 11.38 1.79
C SER A 39 -10.68 10.15 2.58
N ASP A 40 -11.40 9.02 2.44
CA ASP A 40 -11.05 7.76 3.11
C ASP A 40 -9.68 7.22 2.67
N VAL A 41 -9.36 7.34 1.39
CA VAL A 41 -8.03 6.97 0.87
C VAL A 41 -6.95 7.90 1.41
N LEU A 42 -7.20 9.22 1.41
CA LEU A 42 -6.24 10.21 1.90
C LEU A 42 -5.95 10.11 3.41
N LEU A 43 -6.89 9.56 4.16
CA LEU A 43 -6.80 9.30 5.61
C LEU A 43 -6.34 7.87 5.92
N GLY A 44 -6.11 7.02 4.92
CA GLY A 44 -5.70 5.63 5.11
C GLY A 44 -6.80 4.72 5.69
N ARG A 45 -8.06 5.17 5.71
CA ARG A 45 -9.21 4.36 6.14
C ARG A 45 -9.58 3.30 5.11
N ARG A 46 -9.20 3.51 3.85
CA ARG A 46 -9.46 2.59 2.75
C ARG A 46 -8.30 2.59 1.76
N ALA A 47 -7.93 1.41 1.29
CA ALA A 47 -6.92 1.28 0.24
C ALA A 47 -7.40 1.89 -1.10
N PRO A 48 -6.50 2.50 -1.89
CA PRO A 48 -6.81 2.97 -3.23
C PRO A 48 -7.10 1.80 -4.17
N GLY A 49 -8.24 1.84 -4.84
CA GLY A 49 -8.63 0.91 -5.89
C GLY A 49 -8.42 1.51 -7.28
N ASP A 50 -8.77 0.75 -8.32
CA ASP A 50 -8.58 1.14 -9.73
C ASP A 50 -9.12 2.52 -10.09
N ALA A 51 -10.28 2.89 -9.54
CA ALA A 51 -10.89 4.20 -9.81
C ALA A 51 -10.04 5.37 -9.30
N VAL A 52 -9.15 5.14 -8.33
CA VAL A 52 -8.17 6.12 -7.87
C VAL A 52 -6.83 5.95 -8.59
N LEU A 53 -6.40 4.71 -8.84
CA LEU A 53 -5.09 4.41 -9.39
C LEU A 53 -4.96 4.79 -10.87
N ARG A 54 -5.95 4.43 -11.70
CA ARG A 54 -5.88 4.68 -13.16
C ARG A 54 -5.78 6.15 -13.51
N PRO A 55 -6.57 7.07 -12.92
CA PRO A 55 -6.41 8.51 -13.19
C PRO A 55 -5.05 9.08 -12.76
N LEU A 56 -4.34 8.39 -11.86
CA LEU A 56 -2.99 8.75 -11.43
C LEU A 56 -1.89 8.09 -12.27
N GLY A 57 -2.27 7.32 -13.31
CA GLY A 57 -1.33 6.55 -14.14
C GLY A 57 -0.70 5.38 -13.37
N LEU A 58 -1.42 4.83 -12.40
CA LEU A 58 -0.98 3.74 -11.54
C LEU A 58 -1.82 2.48 -11.74
N GLU A 59 -1.22 1.35 -11.45
CA GLU A 59 -1.90 0.06 -11.37
C GLU A 59 -1.48 -0.68 -10.09
N ARG A 60 -2.34 -1.57 -9.60
CA ARG A 60 -2.04 -2.43 -8.44
C ARG A 60 -1.65 -3.81 -8.91
N ASP A 61 -0.37 -4.15 -8.80
CA ASP A 61 0.15 -5.50 -9.02
C ASP A 61 0.23 -6.25 -7.68
N VAL A 62 -0.65 -7.25 -7.48
CA VAL A 62 -0.67 -8.10 -6.28
C VAL A 62 -0.02 -9.43 -6.61
N ARG A 63 1.11 -9.74 -5.97
CA ARG A 63 1.83 -11.01 -6.15
C ARG A 63 1.76 -11.85 -4.89
N TYR A 64 1.26 -13.08 -5.05
CA TYR A 64 1.38 -14.13 -4.05
C TYR A 64 2.64 -14.93 -4.34
N VAL A 65 3.51 -15.07 -3.34
CA VAL A 65 4.76 -15.84 -3.46
C VAL A 65 4.81 -16.89 -2.38
N ALA A 66 5.50 -18.00 -2.67
CA ALA A 66 5.72 -19.05 -1.68
C ALA A 66 6.46 -18.47 -0.47
N ARG A 67 5.96 -18.80 0.72
CA ARG A 67 6.62 -18.48 1.99
C ARG A 67 7.95 -19.23 2.00
N ARG A 68 9.05 -18.50 2.23
CA ARG A 68 10.35 -19.13 2.39
C ARG A 68 10.50 -19.55 3.84
N PRO A 69 10.97 -20.77 4.13
CA PRO A 69 11.29 -21.17 5.49
C PRO A 69 12.26 -20.15 6.10
N VAL A 70 12.00 -19.76 7.34
CA VAL A 70 12.95 -18.98 8.13
C VAL A 70 13.55 -19.93 9.16
N GLU A 71 14.87 -20.00 9.23
CA GLU A 71 15.55 -20.67 10.32
C GLU A 71 15.32 -19.88 11.60
N VAL A 72 14.67 -20.50 12.57
CA VAL A 72 14.48 -19.93 13.89
C VAL A 72 15.29 -20.73 14.89
N ALA A 73 16.12 -20.01 15.65
CA ALA A 73 16.88 -20.55 16.76
C ALA A 73 16.17 -20.18 18.07
N ILE A 74 15.92 -21.19 18.89
CA ILE A 74 15.49 -21.01 20.29
C ILE A 74 16.76 -20.90 21.13
N TYR A 75 16.81 -19.89 21.99
CA TYR A 75 17.92 -19.68 22.90
C TYR A 75 17.47 -19.88 24.35
N ASP A 76 18.39 -20.24 25.24
CA ASP A 76 18.19 -20.15 26.68
C ASP A 76 18.42 -18.73 27.22
N GLU A 77 18.30 -18.58 28.55
CA GLU A 77 18.53 -17.32 29.28
C GLU A 77 19.98 -16.81 29.21
N HIS A 78 20.92 -17.65 28.74
CA HIS A 78 22.33 -17.34 28.56
C HIS A 78 22.70 -17.13 27.09
N GLY A 79 21.74 -17.20 26.16
CA GLY A 79 21.95 -17.03 24.73
C GLY A 79 22.51 -18.26 24.01
N VAL A 80 22.52 -19.44 24.67
CA VAL A 80 22.93 -20.69 24.03
C VAL A 80 21.79 -21.19 23.14
N THR A 81 22.10 -21.55 21.90
CA THR A 81 21.12 -22.12 20.97
C THR A 81 20.71 -23.52 21.44
N LEU A 82 19.43 -23.69 21.76
CA LEU A 82 18.83 -24.95 22.19
C LEU A 82 18.32 -25.79 21.00
N LEU A 83 17.80 -25.12 19.96
CA LEU A 83 17.21 -25.77 18.79
C LEU A 83 17.21 -24.81 17.59
N THR A 84 17.54 -25.32 16.41
CA THR A 84 17.28 -24.65 15.13
C THR A 84 16.23 -25.45 14.37
N ALA A 85 15.19 -24.77 13.90
CA ALA A 85 14.16 -25.37 13.06
C ALA A 85 13.81 -24.47 11.88
N GLU A 86 13.48 -25.09 10.75
CA GLU A 86 12.85 -24.42 9.63
C GLU A 86 11.35 -24.22 9.94
N MET A 87 10.91 -22.98 10.01
CA MET A 87 9.49 -22.65 10.16
C MET A 87 8.94 -22.04 8.88
N LEU A 88 7.78 -22.56 8.43
CA LEU A 88 7.01 -22.00 7.33
C LEU A 88 6.13 -20.86 7.78
#